data_AF-A0A8S9W701-F1
#
_entry.id   AF-A0A8S9W701-F1
#
_cell.length_a   1.000
_cell.length_b   1.000
_cell.length_c   1.000
_cell.angle_alpha   90.00
_cell.angle_beta   90.00
_cell.angle_gamma   90.00
#
_symmetry.space_group_name_H-M   'P 1'
#
loop_
_entity.id
_entity.type
_entity.pdbx_description
1 polymer ?
#
loop_
_entity_poly.entity_id
_entity_poly.type
_entity_poly.pdbx_seq_one_letter_code
_entity_poly.pdbx_strand_id
1 'polypeptide(L)' 'MAFYKKALQEFEKKYQLSTQTFLERFEAGQMGDGADYFDWYAFAKLLARWRS' A
#
# COMPACT_ATOMS: atom_id res chain seq x y z
N MET A 1 10.20 -12.03 2.24
CA MET A 1 10.32 -10.55 2.28
C MET A 1 10.20 -9.88 0.90
N ALA A 2 10.75 -10.46 -0.18
CA ALA A 2 10.70 -9.84 -1.52
C ALA A 2 9.32 -9.79 -2.18
N PHE A 3 8.39 -10.66 -1.77
CA PHE A 3 7.02 -10.72 -2.31
C PHE A 3 6.24 -9.42 -2.05
N TYR A 4 6.22 -8.93 -0.80
CA TYR A 4 5.51 -7.69 -0.45
C TYR A 4 6.04 -6.49 -1.22
N LYS A 5 7.38 -6.36 -1.36
CA LYS A 5 7.96 -5.27 -2.13
C LYS A 5 7.54 -5.30 -3.61
N LYS A 6 7.45 -6.49 -4.22
CA LYS A 6 6.95 -6.64 -5.59
C LYS A 6 5.46 -6.31 -5.69
N ALA A 7 4.64 -6.84 -4.78
CA ALA A 7 3.20 -6.56 -4.76
C ALA A 7 2.92 -5.05 -4.62
N LEU A 8 3.62 -4.36 -3.71
CA LEU A 8 3.53 -2.91 -3.57
C LEU A 8 3.91 -2.18 -4.87
N GLN A 9 5.00 -2.59 -5.54
CA GLN A 9 5.38 -2.01 -6.83
C GLN A 9 4.35 -2.23 -7.93
N GLU A 10 3.62 -3.34 -7.92
CA GLU A 10 2.53 -3.58 -8.86
C GLU A 10 1.34 -2.66 -8.59
N PHE A 11 0.97 -2.47 -7.32
CA PHE A 11 -0.04 -1.49 -6.94
C PHE A 11 0.38 -0.06 -7.29
N GLU A 12 1.63 0.31 -7.02
CA GLU A 12 2.17 1.63 -7.35
C GLU A 12 2.08 1.93 -8.85
N LYS A 13 2.33 0.92 -9.69
CA LYS A 13 2.17 1.03 -11.15
C LYS A 13 0.70 1.05 -11.57
N LYS A 14 -0.13 0.19 -10.99
CA LYS A 14 -1.57 0.07 -11.31
C LYS A 14 -2.32 1.36 -11.03
N TYR A 15 -2.03 2.00 -9.90
CA TYR A 15 -2.70 3.21 -9.44
C TYR A 15 -1.90 4.49 -9.70
N GLN A 16 -0.69 4.38 -10.28
CA GLN A 16 0.23 5.49 -10.51
C GLN A 16 0.46 6.36 -9.26
N LEU A 17 0.47 5.72 -8.09
CA LEU A 17 0.54 6.37 -6.80
C LEU A 17 1.61 5.70 -5.96
N SER A 18 2.47 6.48 -5.32
CA SER A 18 3.45 5.89 -4.40
C SER A 18 2.73 5.27 -3.19
N THR A 19 3.30 4.20 -2.63
CA THR A 19 2.73 3.57 -1.42
C THR A 19 2.62 4.57 -0.27
N GLN A 20 3.57 5.50 -0.14
CA GLN A 20 3.53 6.55 0.88
C GLN A 20 2.33 7.48 0.68
N THR A 21 2.14 8.02 -0.53
CA THR A 21 1.00 8.88 -0.84
C THR A 21 -0.34 8.14 -0.76
N PHE A 22 -0.34 6.85 -1.10
CA PHE A 22 -1.49 5.97 -0.89
C PHE A 22 -1.86 5.90 0.59
N LEU A 23 -0.90 5.61 1.47
CA LEU A 23 -1.13 5.54 2.92
C LEU A 23 -1.68 6.86 3.47
N GLU A 24 -1.09 7.99 3.11
CA GLU A 24 -1.56 9.32 3.55
C GLU A 24 -3.03 9.57 3.16
N ARG A 25 -3.40 9.23 1.91
CA ARG A 25 -4.77 9.41 1.42
C ARG A 25 -5.75 8.39 2.02
N PHE A 26 -5.29 7.16 2.25
CA PHE A 26 -6.09 6.10 2.88
C PHE A 26 -6.39 6.43 4.34
N GLU A 27 -5.38 6.86 5.10
CA GLU A 27 -5.54 7.31 6.50
C GLU A 27 -6.35 8.62 6.59
N ALA A 28 -6.29 9.47 5.57
CA ALA A 28 -7.15 10.66 5.46
C ALA A 28 -8.61 10.36 5.05
N GLY A 29 -8.98 9.09 4.82
CA GLY A 29 -10.32 8.70 4.39
C GLY A 29 -10.68 9.14 2.97
N GLN A 30 -9.68 9.47 2.15
CA GLN A 30 -9.86 9.90 0.76
C GLN A 30 -9.83 8.73 -0.24
N MET A 31 -9.54 7.53 0.24
CA MET A 31 -9.60 6.30 -0.55
C MET A 31 -10.94 5.61 -0.35
N GLY A 32 -11.43 4.98 -1.41
CA GLY A 32 -12.65 4.18 -1.36
C GLY A 32 -12.47 2.88 -0.59
N ASP A 33 -13.54 2.10 -0.56
CA ASP A 33 -13.68 0.80 0.13
C ASP A 33 -13.24 -0.39 -0.73
N GLY A 34 -12.43 -0.16 -1.77
CA GLY A 34 -11.92 -1.22 -2.63
C GLY A 34 -11.03 -2.20 -1.86
N ALA A 35 -11.29 -3.51 -2.02
CA ALA A 35 -10.49 -4.58 -1.41
C ALA A 35 -8.98 -4.44 -1.73
N ASP A 36 -8.64 -4.01 -2.95
CA ASP A 36 -7.26 -3.73 -3.38
C ASP A 36 -6.55 -2.71 -2.48
N TYR A 37 -7.27 -1.71 -1.95
CA TYR A 37 -6.69 -0.70 -1.06
C TYR A 37 -6.40 -1.27 0.33
N PHE A 38 -7.28 -2.15 0.85
CA PHE A 38 -7.03 -2.83 2.11
C PHE A 38 -5.82 -3.77 2.03
N ASP A 39 -5.71 -4.53 0.94
CA ASP A 39 -4.56 -5.40 0.69
C ASP A 39 -3.26 -4.58 0.57
N TRP A 40 -3.28 -3.48 -0.20
CA TRP A 40 -2.14 -2.58 -0.33
C TRP A 40 -1.72 -2.00 1.03
N TYR A 41 -2.68 -1.51 1.82
CA TYR A 41 -2.44 -0.97 3.16
C TYR A 41 -1.82 -2.02 4.09
N ALA A 42 -2.40 -3.23 4.12
CA ALA A 42 -1.89 -4.34 4.93
C ALA A 42 -0.45 -4.70 4.57
N PHE A 43 -0.13 -4.85 3.28
CA PHE A 43 1.22 -5.16 2.83
C PHE A 43 2.23 -4.05 3.17
N ALA A 44 1.82 -2.78 3.04
CA ALA A 44 2.67 -1.64 3.36
C ALA A 44 2.98 -1.56 4.86
N LYS A 45 1.96 -1.69 5.72
CA LYS A 45 2.13 -1.67 7.20
C LYS A 45 2.93 -2.87 7.70
N LEU A 46 2.70 -4.06 7.13
CA LEU A 46 3.51 -5.24 7.43
C LEU A 46 4.98 -4.95 7.09
N LEU A 47 5.29 -4.52 5.86
CA LEU A 47 6.67 -4.24 5.45
C LEU A 47 7.35 -3.20 6.35
N ALA A 48 6.63 -2.14 6.75
CA ALA A 48 7.12 -1.13 7.67
C ALA A 48 7.48 -1.72 9.04
N ARG A 49 6.62 -2.59 9.58
CA ARG A 49 6.84 -3.28 10.86
C ARG A 49 8.03 -4.24 10.83
N TRP A 50 8.26 -4.93 9.71
CA TRP A 50 9.39 -5.86 9.55
C TRP A 50 10.74 -5.15 9.38
N ARG A 51 10.74 -3.85 9.07
CA ARG A 51 11.96 -3.06 8.84
C ARG A 51 12.45 -2.32 10.09
N SER A 52 11.84 -2.62 11.25
CA SER A 52 12.11 -2.01 12.56
C SER A 52 12.68 -3.00 13.56
#